data_AF-A0A1H4HNS5-F1
#
_entry.id   AF-A0A1H4HNS5-F1
#
_cell.length_a   1.000
_cell.length_b   1.000
_cell.length_c   1.000
_cell.angle_alpha   90.00
_cell.angle_beta   90.00
_cell.angle_gamma   90.00
#
_symmetry.space_group_name_H-M   'P 1'
#
loop_
_entity.id
_entity.type
_entity.pdbx_description
1 polymer ?
#
loop_
_entity_poly.entity_id
_entity_poly.type
_entity_poly.pdbx_seq_one_letter_code
_entity_poly.pdbx_strand_id
1 'polypeptide(L)'
;MSTRNKGPIYGINSGVIATDDFAKQHPEALTRLIKVIVKQAQAASDDSKRDALFNRFHDISGLPVVLFTSDFEGTSIKERYSPLLDDGFVSHYTDVIDGAKKIGIIRQTFDARGWADPTFLDRALKELRLESFWTPTNAAGLVARR
;
A
#
# COMPACT_ATOMS: atom_id res chain seq x y z
N MET A 1 1.58 12.53 -20.43
CA MET A 1 0.16 12.78 -20.07
C MET A 1 0.00 12.43 -18.59
N SER A 2 -0.60 13.31 -17.79
CA SER A 2 -0.86 13.03 -16.37
C SER A 2 -2.04 12.06 -16.19
N THR A 3 -1.96 11.17 -15.20
CA THR A 3 -3.06 10.30 -14.76
C THR A 3 -3.80 10.86 -13.55
N ARG A 4 -3.42 12.04 -13.07
CA ARG A 4 -4.11 12.75 -11.98
C ARG A 4 -5.60 12.91 -12.32
N ASN A 5 -6.47 12.63 -11.36
CA ASN A 5 -7.94 12.65 -11.47
C ASN A 5 -8.57 11.62 -12.42
N LYS A 6 -7.83 10.62 -12.90
CA LYS A 6 -8.41 9.52 -13.70
C LYS A 6 -9.02 8.39 -12.87
N GLY A 7 -8.91 8.47 -11.54
CA GLY A 7 -9.47 7.51 -10.59
C GLY A 7 -8.43 6.54 -9.99
N PRO A 8 -8.82 5.76 -8.97
CA PRO A 8 -7.90 4.94 -8.17
C PRO A 8 -7.14 3.87 -8.96
N ILE A 9 -7.74 3.36 -10.04
CA ILE A 9 -7.15 2.32 -10.89
C ILE A 9 -5.86 2.76 -11.59
N TYR A 10 -5.64 4.07 -11.76
CA TYR A 10 -4.42 4.63 -12.36
C TYR A 10 -3.36 5.03 -11.33
N GLY A 11 -3.56 4.63 -10.06
CA GLY A 11 -2.59 4.81 -8.99
C GLY A 11 -1.39 3.87 -9.12
N ILE A 12 -0.26 4.28 -8.54
CA ILE A 12 0.91 3.42 -8.35
C ILE A 12 0.80 2.78 -6.97
N ASN A 13 0.93 1.45 -6.92
CA ASN A 13 0.99 0.68 -5.70
C ASN A 13 2.39 0.10 -5.47
N SER A 14 2.72 -0.10 -4.20
CA SER A 14 3.92 -0.77 -3.74
C SER A 14 3.54 -1.79 -2.67
N GLY A 15 4.34 -2.84 -2.51
CA GLY A 15 4.10 -3.85 -1.50
C GLY A 15 5.38 -4.54 -1.07
N VAL A 16 5.27 -5.33 0.00
CA VAL A 16 6.32 -6.23 0.45
C VAL A 16 5.97 -7.63 -0.03
N ILE A 17 6.91 -8.26 -0.73
CA ILE A 17 6.77 -9.63 -1.22
C ILE A 17 7.76 -10.48 -0.44
N ALA A 18 7.26 -11.55 0.18
CA ALA A 18 8.06 -12.57 0.83
C ALA A 18 7.88 -13.89 0.08
N THR A 19 8.90 -14.75 0.08
CA THR A 19 8.76 -16.11 -0.41
C THR A 19 8.02 -16.96 0.61
N ASP A 20 7.26 -17.95 0.14
CA ASP A 20 6.57 -18.92 1.00
C ASP A 20 7.55 -19.60 1.97
N ASP A 21 8.73 -19.99 1.48
CA ASP A 21 9.75 -20.66 2.29
C ASP A 21 10.22 -19.76 3.44
N PHE A 22 10.47 -18.48 3.16
CA PHE A 22 10.88 -17.53 4.20
C PHE A 22 9.74 -17.30 5.20
N ALA A 23 8.51 -17.11 4.73
CA ALA A 23 7.34 -16.90 5.58
C ALA A 23 7.09 -18.10 6.51
N LYS A 24 7.28 -19.33 6.01
CA LYS A 24 7.12 -20.58 6.78
C LYS A 24 8.26 -20.82 7.78
N GLN A 25 9.51 -20.57 7.38
CA GLN A 25 10.69 -20.83 8.22
C GLN A 25 10.92 -19.73 9.26
N HIS A 26 10.52 -18.48 8.96
CA HIS A 26 10.77 -17.32 9.81
C HIS A 26 9.51 -16.46 10.06
N PRO A 27 8.39 -17.06 10.53
CA PRO A 27 7.14 -16.33 10.70
C PRO A 27 7.24 -15.19 11.72
N GLU A 28 8.07 -15.34 12.76
CA GLU A 28 8.30 -14.30 13.76
C GLU A 28 9.10 -13.12 13.20
N ALA A 29 10.13 -13.39 12.41
CA ALA A 29 10.94 -12.36 11.78
C ALA A 29 10.11 -11.56 10.76
N LEU A 30 9.30 -12.25 9.95
CA LEU A 30 8.37 -11.60 9.02
C LEU A 30 7.35 -10.76 9.78
N THR A 31 6.71 -11.30 10.83
CA THR A 31 5.77 -10.53 11.67
C THR A 31 6.45 -9.27 12.24
N ARG A 32 7.69 -9.38 12.73
CA ARG A 32 8.46 -8.23 13.26
C ARG A 32 8.70 -7.17 12.18
N LEU A 33 9.08 -7.58 10.96
CA LEU A 33 9.27 -6.67 9.84
C LEU A 33 7.95 -5.94 9.49
N ILE A 34 6.86 -6.68 9.35
CA ILE A 34 5.53 -6.11 9.05
C ILE A 34 5.10 -5.12 10.15
N LYS A 35 5.36 -5.41 11.43
CA LYS A 35 5.10 -4.46 12.53
C LYS A 35 5.88 -3.16 12.39
N VAL A 36 7.14 -3.20 11.96
CA VAL A 36 7.92 -1.98 11.71
C VAL A 36 7.30 -1.19 10.57
N ILE A 37 6.93 -1.85 9.47
CA ILE A 37 6.28 -1.21 8.33
C ILE A 37 4.96 -0.54 8.74
N VAL A 38 4.10 -1.25 9.49
CA VAL A 38 2.83 -0.69 9.99
C VAL A 38 3.07 0.53 10.88
N LYS A 39 4.08 0.51 11.76
CA LYS A 39 4.44 1.67 12.57
C LYS A 39 4.90 2.86 11.72
N GLN A 40 5.69 2.62 10.66
CA GLN A 40 6.11 3.69 9.76
C GLN A 40 4.95 4.22 8.93
N ALA A 41 4.05 3.35 8.45
CA ALA A 41 2.82 3.76 7.78
C ALA A 41 1.93 4.63 8.68
N GLN A 42 1.79 4.26 9.96
CA GLN A 42 1.07 5.04 10.95
C GLN A 42 1.73 6.41 11.17
N ALA A 43 3.05 6.45 11.31
CA ALA A 43 3.80 7.69 11.49
C ALA A 43 3.73 8.60 10.26
N ALA A 44 3.76 8.04 9.04
CA ALA A 44 3.56 8.77 7.80
C ALA A 44 2.13 9.32 7.70
N SER A 45 1.14 8.60 8.20
CA SER A 45 -0.29 8.99 8.21
C SER A 45 -0.61 10.18 9.13
N ASP A 46 0.36 10.70 9.89
CA ASP A 46 0.22 11.88 10.72
C ASP A 46 0.48 13.15 9.88
N ASP A 47 -0.61 13.76 9.40
CA ASP A 47 -0.56 14.97 8.57
C ASP A 47 0.20 16.14 9.23
N SER A 48 0.29 16.19 10.58
CA SER A 48 1.09 17.20 11.28
C SER A 48 2.60 17.08 11.03
N LYS A 49 3.05 15.93 10.54
CA LYS A 49 4.46 15.62 10.23
C LYS A 49 4.75 15.62 8.74
N ARG A 50 3.83 16.10 7.91
CA ARG A 50 3.95 16.13 6.44
C ARG A 50 5.26 16.76 5.97
N ASP A 51 5.65 17.90 6.51
CA ASP A 51 6.90 18.58 6.14
C ASP A 51 8.15 17.76 6.50
N ALA A 52 8.16 17.16 7.68
CA ALA A 52 9.25 16.28 8.10
C ALA A 52 9.35 15.03 7.21
N LEU A 53 8.21 14.46 6.80
CA LEU A 53 8.15 13.34 5.88
C LEU A 53 8.71 13.71 4.49
N PHE A 54 8.34 14.86 3.94
CA PHE A 54 8.81 15.28 2.62
C PHE A 54 10.29 15.69 2.63
N ASN A 55 10.77 16.32 3.71
CA ASN A 55 12.20 16.53 3.90
C ASN A 55 12.94 15.20 3.94
N ARG A 56 12.38 14.18 4.60
CA ARG A 56 12.99 12.83 4.61
C ARG A 56 13.05 12.22 3.22
N PHE A 57 12.04 12.42 2.36
CA PHE A 57 12.10 11.96 0.97
C PHE A 57 13.14 12.70 0.15
N HIS A 58 13.28 14.00 0.37
CA HIS A 58 14.36 14.79 -0.22
C HIS A 58 15.73 14.22 0.17
N ASP A 59 15.97 13.99 1.45
CA ASP A 59 17.26 13.47 1.95
C ASP A 59 17.62 12.12 1.34
N ILE A 60 16.62 11.24 1.10
CA ILE A 60 16.84 9.90 0.56
C ILE A 60 16.99 9.91 -0.96
N SER A 61 16.20 10.72 -1.68
CA SER A 61 16.11 10.66 -3.15
C SER A 61 16.88 11.75 -3.88
N GLY A 62 17.24 12.84 -3.19
CA GLY A 62 17.78 14.06 -3.78
C GLY A 62 16.76 14.93 -4.53
N LEU A 63 15.49 14.53 -4.61
CA LEU A 63 14.45 15.27 -5.32
C LEU A 63 13.96 16.49 -4.51
N PRO A 64 13.62 17.63 -5.14
CA PRO A 64 13.10 18.79 -4.44
C PRO A 64 11.80 18.52 -3.67
N VAL A 65 11.68 19.06 -2.46
CA VAL A 65 10.49 18.92 -1.58
C VAL A 65 9.20 19.33 -2.29
N VAL A 66 9.24 20.39 -3.12
CA VAL A 66 8.08 20.89 -3.88
C VAL A 66 7.45 19.82 -4.78
N LEU A 67 8.23 18.86 -5.28
CA LEU A 67 7.68 17.75 -6.07
C LEU A 67 6.79 16.85 -5.22
N PHE A 68 7.19 16.54 -4.00
CA PHE A 68 6.38 15.74 -3.07
C PHE A 68 5.16 16.54 -2.59
N THR A 69 5.32 17.81 -2.27
CA THR A 69 4.18 18.66 -1.90
C THR A 69 3.13 18.68 -3.01
N SER A 70 3.55 18.86 -4.26
CA SER A 70 2.66 18.82 -5.42
C SER A 70 2.04 17.44 -5.63
N ASP A 71 2.80 16.35 -5.45
CA ASP A 71 2.29 14.98 -5.68
C ASP A 71 1.20 14.60 -4.67
N PHE A 72 1.35 15.00 -3.41
CA PHE A 72 0.41 14.72 -2.32
C PHE A 72 -0.68 15.78 -2.15
N GLU A 73 -0.72 16.81 -3.00
CA GLU A 73 -1.74 17.86 -2.96
C GLU A 73 -3.16 17.27 -3.15
N GLY A 74 -4.09 17.64 -2.27
CA GLY A 74 -5.47 17.15 -2.31
C GLY A 74 -5.66 15.66 -1.95
N THR A 75 -4.59 14.97 -1.52
CA THR A 75 -4.64 13.55 -1.14
C THR A 75 -4.47 13.39 0.36
N SER A 76 -5.28 12.52 0.97
CA SER A 76 -5.12 12.09 2.36
C SER A 76 -3.88 11.21 2.46
N ILE A 77 -2.85 11.66 3.20
CA ILE A 77 -1.63 10.85 3.41
C ILE A 77 -1.98 9.55 4.12
N LYS A 78 -2.92 9.62 5.07
CA LYS A 78 -3.42 8.45 5.78
C LYS A 78 -4.01 7.39 4.86
N GLU A 79 -4.78 7.80 3.85
CA GLU A 79 -5.29 6.86 2.83
C GLU A 79 -4.16 6.34 1.94
N ARG A 80 -3.24 7.22 1.53
CA ARG A 80 -2.11 6.87 0.65
C ARG A 80 -1.14 5.86 1.28
N TYR A 81 -0.98 5.89 2.59
CA TYR A 81 -0.14 4.97 3.37
C TYR A 81 -0.94 3.88 4.09
N SER A 82 -2.17 3.60 3.67
CA SER A 82 -2.91 2.43 4.15
C SER A 82 -2.14 1.15 3.79
N PRO A 83 -1.79 0.30 4.78
CA PRO A 83 -1.13 -0.97 4.50
C PRO A 83 -2.13 -2.10 4.21
N LEU A 84 -3.44 -1.82 4.19
CA LEU A 84 -4.49 -2.83 4.12
C LEU A 84 -4.48 -3.57 2.77
N LEU A 85 -4.54 -4.91 2.83
CA LEU A 85 -4.75 -5.78 1.67
C LEU A 85 -6.26 -5.97 1.40
N ASP A 86 -6.96 -4.85 1.19
CA ASP A 86 -8.41 -4.76 1.08
C ASP A 86 -8.94 -5.07 -0.35
N ASP A 87 -10.25 -4.89 -0.55
CA ASP A 87 -10.89 -5.19 -1.84
C ASP A 87 -10.39 -4.27 -2.96
N GLY A 88 -10.02 -3.03 -2.65
CA GLY A 88 -9.42 -2.11 -3.61
C GLY A 88 -8.02 -2.57 -4.04
N PHE A 89 -7.20 -3.04 -3.11
CA PHE A 89 -5.91 -3.67 -3.42
C PHE A 89 -6.09 -4.88 -4.34
N VAL A 90 -6.99 -5.81 -3.99
CA VAL A 90 -7.24 -7.02 -4.77
C VAL A 90 -7.75 -6.70 -6.17
N SER A 91 -8.71 -5.77 -6.29
CA SER A 91 -9.27 -5.36 -7.58
C SER A 91 -8.19 -4.73 -8.47
N HIS A 92 -7.36 -3.84 -7.92
CA HIS A 92 -6.29 -3.21 -8.67
C HIS A 92 -5.26 -4.24 -9.19
N TYR A 93 -4.82 -5.18 -8.35
CA TYR A 93 -3.90 -6.23 -8.79
C TYR A 93 -4.53 -7.15 -9.83
N THR A 94 -5.83 -7.44 -9.71
CA THR A 94 -6.58 -8.19 -10.73
C THR A 94 -6.54 -7.47 -12.07
N ASP A 95 -6.83 -6.16 -12.10
CA ASP A 95 -6.77 -5.35 -13.32
C ASP A 95 -5.36 -5.32 -13.94
N VAL A 96 -4.31 -5.25 -13.11
CA VAL A 96 -2.91 -5.29 -13.57
C VAL A 96 -2.56 -6.65 -14.18
N ILE A 97 -2.97 -7.75 -13.53
CA ILE A 97 -2.74 -9.12 -14.02
C ILE A 97 -3.45 -9.34 -15.35
N ASP A 98 -4.73 -8.97 -15.44
CA ASP A 98 -5.54 -9.10 -16.65
C ASP A 98 -5.02 -8.23 -17.78
N GLY A 99 -4.64 -6.98 -17.46
CA GLY A 99 -4.00 -6.05 -18.39
C GLY A 99 -2.71 -6.64 -18.97
N ALA A 100 -1.81 -7.13 -18.10
CA ALA A 100 -0.54 -7.74 -18.49
C ALA A 100 -0.74 -8.99 -19.37
N LYS A 101 -1.74 -9.82 -19.05
CA LYS A 101 -2.11 -10.99 -19.85
C LYS A 101 -2.63 -10.59 -21.23
N LYS A 102 -3.50 -9.57 -21.31
CA LYS A 102 -4.09 -9.08 -22.55
C LYS A 102 -3.05 -8.57 -23.54
N ILE A 103 -2.02 -7.86 -23.06
CA ILE A 103 -0.95 -7.32 -23.91
C ILE A 103 0.25 -8.27 -24.07
N GLY A 104 0.18 -9.47 -23.51
CA GLY A 104 1.18 -10.52 -23.70
C GLY A 104 2.46 -10.40 -22.86
N ILE A 105 2.46 -9.59 -21.79
CA ILE A 105 3.59 -9.55 -20.84
C ILE A 105 3.69 -10.87 -20.07
N ILE A 106 2.55 -11.42 -19.64
CA ILE A 106 2.48 -12.72 -18.93
C ILE A 106 1.69 -13.74 -19.73
N ARG A 107 2.08 -15.01 -19.61
CA ARG A 107 1.41 -16.14 -20.27
C ARG A 107 0.29 -16.74 -19.42
N GLN A 108 0.38 -16.66 -18.10
CA GLN A 108 -0.60 -17.23 -17.17
C GLN A 108 -0.98 -16.16 -16.15
N THR A 109 -2.25 -16.20 -15.73
CA THR A 109 -2.78 -15.35 -14.65
C THR A 109 -2.71 -16.12 -13.32
N PHE A 110 -2.93 -15.40 -12.22
CA PHE A 110 -3.06 -15.95 -10.88
C PHE A 110 -4.10 -15.17 -10.10
N ASP A 111 -4.66 -15.77 -9.05
CA ASP A 111 -5.64 -15.12 -8.19
C ASP A 111 -4.95 -14.12 -7.24
N ALA A 112 -5.30 -12.84 -7.39
CA ALA A 112 -4.77 -11.76 -6.56
C ALA A 112 -5.19 -11.90 -5.09
N ARG A 113 -6.41 -12.41 -4.81
CA ARG A 113 -6.88 -12.57 -3.42
C ARG A 113 -6.10 -13.66 -2.70
N GLY A 114 -5.93 -14.83 -3.32
CA GLY A 114 -5.15 -15.93 -2.76
C GLY A 114 -3.66 -15.61 -2.61
N TRP A 115 -3.13 -14.72 -3.45
CA TRP A 115 -1.74 -14.26 -3.35
C TRP A 115 -1.54 -13.22 -2.24
N ALA A 116 -2.54 -12.38 -1.97
CA ALA A 116 -2.49 -11.36 -0.92
C ALA A 116 -2.73 -11.99 0.46
N ASP A 117 -1.69 -12.48 1.13
CA ASP A 117 -1.77 -13.06 2.48
C ASP A 117 -1.82 -11.97 3.58
N PRO A 118 -2.99 -11.74 4.23
CA PRO A 118 -3.12 -10.72 5.27
C PRO A 118 -2.66 -11.20 6.64
N THR A 119 -2.32 -12.48 6.82
CA THR A 119 -2.12 -13.09 8.14
C THR A 119 -1.10 -12.34 9.01
N PHE A 120 0.03 -11.95 8.41
CA PHE A 120 1.09 -11.22 9.10
C PHE A 120 0.71 -9.76 9.38
N LEU A 121 -0.02 -9.15 8.45
CA LEU A 121 -0.53 -7.78 8.59
C LEU A 121 -1.58 -7.70 9.70
N ASP A 122 -2.58 -8.57 9.68
CA ASP A 122 -3.66 -8.60 10.66
C ASP A 122 -3.11 -8.82 12.08
N ARG A 123 -2.13 -9.72 12.22
CA ARG A 123 -1.43 -9.91 13.49
C ARG A 123 -0.71 -8.63 13.93
N ALA A 124 0.01 -7.98 13.02
CA ALA A 124 0.71 -6.73 13.32
C ALA A 124 -0.26 -5.61 13.72
N LEU A 125 -1.37 -5.43 13.00
CA LEU A 125 -2.41 -4.45 13.32
C LEU A 125 -3.00 -4.69 14.70
N LYS A 126 -3.31 -5.95 15.03
CA LYS A 126 -3.84 -6.34 16.34
C LYS A 126 -2.87 -6.09 17.48
N GLU A 127 -1.61 -6.49 17.35
CA GLU A 127 -0.59 -6.25 18.37
C GLU A 127 -0.31 -4.77 18.61
N LEU A 128 -0.48 -3.94 17.58
CA LEU A 128 -0.31 -2.48 17.65
C LEU A 128 -1.60 -1.73 18.01
N ARG A 129 -2.74 -2.43 18.10
CA ARG A 129 -4.08 -1.85 18.33
C ARG A 129 -4.50 -0.83 17.26
N LEU A 130 -4.24 -1.16 16.00
CA LEU A 130 -4.46 -0.31 14.82
C LEU A 130 -5.51 -0.88 13.85
N GLU A 131 -6.29 -1.88 14.24
CA GLU A 131 -7.24 -2.58 13.38
C GLU A 131 -8.30 -1.66 12.75
N SER A 132 -8.60 -0.53 13.40
CA SER A 132 -9.53 0.49 12.91
C SER A 132 -8.86 1.83 12.58
N PHE A 133 -7.52 1.87 12.50
CA PHE A 133 -6.81 3.11 12.22
C PHE A 133 -7.04 3.56 10.78
N TRP A 134 -6.87 2.67 9.80
CA TRP A 134 -7.19 2.91 8.39
C TRP A 134 -8.62 2.44 8.06
N THR A 135 -9.25 3.10 7.08
CA THR A 135 -10.56 2.67 6.58
C THR A 135 -10.35 1.84 5.32
N PRO A 136 -10.89 0.61 5.24
CA PRO A 136 -10.77 -0.21 4.04
C PRO A 136 -11.41 0.46 2.83
N THR A 137 -10.85 0.20 1.65
CA THR A 137 -11.42 0.58 0.37
C THR A 137 -12.25 -0.55 -0.22
N ASN A 138 -13.29 -0.20 -0.97
CA ASN A 138 -14.06 -1.14 -1.77
C ASN A 138 -13.34 -1.48 -3.08
N ALA A 139 -13.89 -2.40 -3.89
CA ALA A 139 -13.30 -2.80 -5.17
C ALA A 139 -13.10 -1.63 -6.17
N ALA A 140 -13.83 -0.51 -6.03
CA ALA A 140 -13.60 0.68 -6.84
C ALA A 140 -12.39 1.52 -6.36
N GLY A 141 -11.68 1.08 -5.32
CA GLY A 141 -10.59 1.80 -4.67
C GLY A 141 -11.05 3.03 -3.88
N LEU A 142 -12.35 3.11 -3.57
CA LEU A 142 -12.91 4.21 -2.78
C LEU A 142 -13.02 3.77 -1.32
N VAL A 143 -12.67 4.66 -0.40
CA VAL A 143 -12.85 4.44 1.03
C VAL A 143 -14.31 4.03 1.28
N ALA A 144 -14.50 2.85 1.88
CA ALA A 144 -15.83 2.33 2.17
C ALA A 144 -16.56 3.32 3.09
N ARG A 145 -17.64 3.93 2.59
CA ARG A 145 -18.48 4.79 3.42
C ARG A 145 -19.14 3.89 4.48
N ARG A 146 -18.98 4.27 5.75
CA ARG A 146 -19.74 3.68 6.86
C ARG A 146 -21.22 3.96 6.71
#